data_AF-A0A955ZQG9-F1
#
_entry.id   AF-A0A955ZQG9-F1
#
_cell.length_a   1.000
_cell.length_b   1.000
_cell.length_c   1.000
_cell.angle_alpha   90.00
_cell.angle_beta   90.00
_cell.angle_gamma   90.00
#
_symmetry.space_group_name_H-M   'P 1'
#
loop_
_entity.id
_entity.type
_entity.pdbx_description
1 polymer ?
#
loop_
_entity_poly.entity_id
_entity_poly.type
_entity_poly.pdbx_seq_one_letter_code
_entity_poly.pdbx_strand_id
1 'polypeptide(L)'
;QGIQRNIGDRQEQISSGKRVNRPSDDPAASERINQFRNVLRTTEHRLNTVNEGMGRLNLSDSVLEQAGNTVQRAKELALNMASDTNTSVERRNTAQEVQQLILGLAGIANTQLNGRFVFAGSQTKTEPFIPGSATGSASTANGGGASVGVSVGSTSALQPDAYQIQFTSSTQFDVLNLTTNQTVSSGNTYASGATFSFDGLDVTITDGGGPPATGDQFFVRVGYTYQGDGAGVEVEVGDGRTVESNVPGNQIFSGPTVDLFQNLQDFHQALVTNDVSGIQAAVGQFDQALSQVNDARATIGARVNRLDTIKDGLDLLSVNTQTLRSNFEDADIAQVASDLATLQNTLEASMSILARQFQTNLLDFIK
;
A
#
# COMPACT_ATOMS: atom_id res chain seq x y z
N GLN A 1 -50.77 -34.56 -27.45
CA GLN A 1 -49.32 -34.40 -27.24
C GLN A 1 -48.95 -32.99 -26.72
N GLY A 2 -49.57 -31.91 -27.18
CA GLY A 2 -49.28 -30.55 -26.67
C GLY A 2 -49.59 -30.31 -25.19
N ILE A 3 -50.73 -30.79 -24.68
CA ILE A 3 -51.15 -30.56 -23.28
C ILE A 3 -50.19 -31.22 -22.27
N GLN A 4 -49.73 -32.44 -22.55
CA GLN A 4 -48.77 -33.14 -21.69
C GLN A 4 -47.41 -32.42 -21.64
N ARG A 5 -46.97 -31.83 -22.76
CA ARG A 5 -45.75 -31.02 -22.80
C ARG A 5 -45.90 -29.76 -21.94
N ASN A 6 -46.99 -29.01 -22.12
CA ASN A 6 -47.26 -27.79 -21.34
C ASN A 6 -47.39 -28.05 -19.82
N ILE A 7 -47.94 -29.20 -19.42
CA ILE A 7 -47.97 -29.62 -18.02
C ILE A 7 -46.55 -29.85 -17.50
N GLY A 8 -45.71 -30.55 -18.27
CA GLY A 8 -44.30 -30.74 -17.94
C GLY A 8 -43.55 -29.43 -17.79
N ASP A 9 -43.77 -28.48 -18.70
CA ASP A 9 -43.14 -27.16 -18.68
C ASP A 9 -43.57 -26.36 -17.43
N ARG A 10 -44.87 -26.34 -17.09
CA ARG A 10 -45.37 -25.68 -15.87
C ARG A 10 -44.86 -26.35 -14.60
N GLN A 11 -44.75 -27.69 -14.57
CA GLN A 11 -44.14 -28.42 -13.46
C GLN A 11 -42.64 -28.09 -13.32
N GLU A 12 -41.92 -27.93 -14.43
CA GLU A 12 -40.53 -27.49 -14.45
C GLU A 12 -40.39 -26.06 -13.91
N GLN A 13 -41.27 -25.13 -14.29
CA GLN A 13 -41.27 -23.76 -13.77
C GLN A 13 -41.58 -23.70 -12.27
N ILE A 14 -42.50 -24.52 -11.76
CA ILE A 14 -42.77 -24.63 -10.32
C ILE A 14 -41.58 -25.20 -9.56
N SER A 15 -40.94 -26.24 -10.09
CA SER A 15 -39.80 -26.88 -9.41
C SER A 15 -38.52 -26.04 -9.46
N SER A 16 -38.27 -25.31 -10.54
CA SER A 16 -37.11 -24.44 -10.69
C SER A 16 -37.32 -23.03 -10.12
N GLY A 17 -38.56 -22.59 -9.94
CA GLY A 17 -38.91 -21.21 -9.59
C GLY A 17 -38.72 -20.20 -10.74
N LYS A 18 -38.30 -20.67 -11.92
CA LYS A 18 -37.93 -19.82 -13.05
C LYS A 18 -38.95 -19.89 -14.16
N ARG A 19 -39.27 -18.74 -14.75
CA ARG A 19 -40.07 -18.63 -15.97
C ARG A 19 -39.27 -19.08 -17.19
N VAL A 20 -37.97 -18.74 -17.23
CA VAL A 20 -37.06 -19.07 -18.33
C VAL A 20 -35.94 -19.93 -17.78
N ASN A 21 -35.99 -21.24 -18.03
CA ASN A 21 -34.99 -22.18 -17.52
C ASN A 21 -33.92 -22.50 -18.57
N ARG A 22 -34.31 -22.47 -19.85
CA ARG A 22 -33.44 -22.76 -21.00
C ARG A 22 -33.64 -21.73 -22.11
N PRO A 23 -32.63 -21.48 -22.97
CA PRO A 23 -32.76 -20.55 -24.10
C PRO A 23 -33.89 -20.87 -25.07
N SER A 24 -34.31 -22.14 -25.14
CA SER A 24 -35.43 -22.60 -25.97
C SER A 24 -36.79 -22.12 -25.47
N ASP A 25 -36.93 -21.77 -24.18
CA ASP A 25 -38.22 -21.44 -23.57
C ASP A 25 -38.68 -20.04 -23.99
N ASP A 26 -37.74 -19.09 -24.02
CA ASP A 26 -37.90 -17.73 -24.56
C ASP A 26 -36.52 -17.19 -24.99
N PRO A 27 -36.18 -17.23 -26.29
CA PRO A 27 -34.88 -16.77 -26.78
C PRO A 27 -34.61 -15.28 -26.49
N ALA A 28 -35.64 -14.43 -26.56
CA ALA A 28 -35.49 -12.99 -26.36
C ALA A 28 -35.27 -12.64 -24.88
N ALA A 29 -36.04 -13.25 -23.97
CA ALA A 29 -35.81 -13.10 -22.54
C ALA A 29 -34.46 -13.69 -22.13
N SER A 30 -34.06 -14.82 -22.71
CA SER A 30 -32.75 -15.44 -22.45
C SER A 30 -31.59 -14.54 -22.85
N GLU A 31 -31.69 -13.82 -23.98
CA GLU A 31 -30.68 -12.84 -24.38
C GLU A 31 -30.57 -11.71 -23.33
N ARG A 32 -31.70 -11.15 -22.89
CA ARG A 32 -31.73 -10.09 -21.85
C ARG A 32 -31.15 -10.58 -20.52
N ILE A 33 -31.51 -11.78 -20.07
CA ILE A 33 -30.97 -12.39 -18.85
C ILE A 33 -29.45 -12.51 -18.95
N ASN A 34 -28.93 -12.96 -20.09
CA ASN A 34 -27.48 -13.06 -20.30
C ASN A 34 -26.78 -11.70 -20.31
N GLN A 35 -27.38 -10.66 -20.91
CA GLN A 35 -26.88 -9.28 -20.83
C GLN A 35 -26.79 -8.81 -19.38
N PHE A 36 -27.85 -8.97 -18.58
CA PHE A 36 -27.84 -8.61 -17.15
C PHE A 36 -26.83 -9.42 -16.35
N ARG A 37 -26.67 -10.72 -16.64
CA ARG A 37 -25.67 -11.57 -15.99
C ARG A 37 -24.24 -11.10 -16.29
N ASN A 38 -23.98 -10.65 -17.52
CA ASN A 38 -22.69 -10.04 -17.87
C ASN A 38 -22.44 -8.73 -17.11
N VAL A 39 -23.45 -7.86 -17.02
CA VAL A 39 -23.35 -6.60 -16.25
C VAL A 39 -23.06 -6.91 -14.78
N LEU A 40 -23.80 -7.82 -14.15
CA LEU A 40 -23.58 -8.23 -12.75
C LEU A 40 -22.16 -8.74 -12.53
N ARG A 41 -21.67 -9.65 -13.39
CA ARG A 41 -20.30 -10.17 -13.30
C ARG A 41 -19.25 -9.05 -13.39
N THR A 42 -19.45 -8.07 -14.27
CA THR A 42 -18.52 -6.92 -14.36
C THR A 42 -18.62 -6.00 -13.15
N THR A 43 -19.82 -5.78 -12.63
CA THR A 43 -20.05 -4.95 -11.43
C THR A 43 -19.45 -5.60 -10.18
N GLU A 44 -19.62 -6.91 -10.00
CA GLU A 44 -19.01 -7.68 -8.91
C GLU A 44 -17.49 -7.60 -8.95
N HIS A 45 -16.89 -7.73 -10.14
CA HIS A 45 -15.44 -7.57 -10.29
C HIS A 45 -14.99 -6.18 -9.88
N ARG A 46 -15.67 -5.11 -10.35
CA ARG A 46 -15.37 -3.72 -9.98
C ARG A 46 -15.52 -3.48 -8.48
N LEU A 47 -16.56 -4.02 -7.84
CA LEU A 47 -16.75 -3.94 -6.39
C LEU A 47 -15.57 -4.55 -5.64
N ASN A 48 -15.09 -5.72 -6.06
CA ASN A 48 -13.92 -6.36 -5.46
C ASN A 48 -12.67 -5.49 -5.60
N THR A 49 -12.40 -4.96 -6.79
CA THR A 49 -11.23 -4.10 -7.02
C THR A 49 -11.32 -2.78 -6.24
N VAL A 50 -12.50 -2.17 -6.15
CA VAL A 50 -12.74 -0.97 -5.33
C VAL A 50 -12.50 -1.26 -3.85
N ASN A 51 -13.02 -2.37 -3.33
CA ASN A 51 -12.81 -2.78 -1.94
C ASN A 51 -11.33 -3.04 -1.64
N GLU A 52 -10.59 -3.66 -2.56
CA GLU A 52 -9.14 -3.85 -2.43
C GLU A 52 -8.39 -2.51 -2.39
N GLY A 53 -8.77 -1.57 -3.27
CA GLY A 53 -8.22 -0.23 -3.31
C GLY A 53 -8.48 0.54 -2.01
N MET A 54 -9.73 0.51 -1.51
CA MET A 54 -10.10 1.09 -0.22
C MET A 54 -9.33 0.47 0.93
N GLY A 55 -9.20 -0.87 0.97
CA GLY A 55 -8.44 -1.57 2.00
C GLY A 55 -6.98 -1.12 2.05
N ARG A 56 -6.35 -0.94 0.89
CA ARG A 56 -4.97 -0.43 0.80
C ARG A 56 -4.86 1.02 1.24
N LEU A 57 -5.79 1.89 0.83
CA LEU A 57 -5.81 3.29 1.23
C LEU A 57 -6.06 3.46 2.74
N ASN A 58 -6.98 2.69 3.32
CA ASN A 58 -7.27 2.72 4.75
C ASN A 58 -6.08 2.25 5.59
N LEU A 59 -5.40 1.17 5.16
CA LEU A 59 -4.15 0.75 5.81
C LEU A 59 -3.09 1.85 5.69
N SER A 60 -2.95 2.46 4.51
CA SER A 60 -2.01 3.55 4.28
C SER A 60 -2.28 4.73 5.22
N ASP A 61 -3.54 5.16 5.39
CA ASP A 61 -3.88 6.24 6.34
C ASP A 61 -3.49 5.88 7.78
N SER A 62 -3.82 4.66 8.21
CA SER A 62 -3.53 4.20 9.57
C SER A 62 -2.03 4.14 9.88
N VAL A 63 -1.20 3.70 8.93
CA VAL A 63 0.25 3.68 9.15
C VAL A 63 0.91 5.03 8.94
N LEU A 64 0.32 5.94 8.16
CA LEU A 64 0.77 7.34 8.07
C LEU A 64 0.45 8.13 9.33
N GLU A 65 -0.65 7.81 10.02
CA GLU A 65 -0.87 8.34 11.38
C GLU A 65 0.26 7.93 12.33
N GLN A 66 0.72 6.67 12.25
CA GLN A 66 1.89 6.22 13.01
C GLN A 66 3.16 6.97 12.61
N ALA A 67 3.39 7.19 11.31
CA ALA A 67 4.53 8.00 10.84
C ALA A 67 4.48 9.43 11.39
N GLY A 68 3.29 10.05 11.39
CA GLY A 68 3.06 11.37 11.99
C GLY A 68 3.40 11.39 13.49
N ASN A 69 3.03 10.35 14.23
CA ASN A 69 3.37 10.21 15.65
C ASN A 69 4.89 10.04 15.86
N THR A 70 5.57 9.29 14.99
CA THR A 70 7.04 9.14 15.01
C THR A 70 7.73 10.50 14.81
N VAL A 71 7.27 11.29 13.84
CA VAL A 71 7.84 12.63 13.57
C VAL A 71 7.53 13.60 14.71
N GLN A 72 6.32 13.55 15.30
CA GLN A 72 5.98 14.34 16.48
C GLN A 72 6.90 14.00 17.66
N ARG A 73 7.15 12.71 17.90
CA ARG A 73 8.07 12.28 18.95
C ARG A 73 9.49 12.80 18.71
N ALA A 74 9.99 12.73 17.48
CA ALA A 74 11.30 13.28 17.13
C ALA A 74 11.36 14.80 17.38
N LYS A 75 10.28 15.54 17.06
CA LYS A 75 10.17 16.96 17.35
C LYS A 75 10.23 17.28 18.85
N GLU A 76 9.53 16.51 19.68
CA GLU A 76 9.58 16.66 21.14
C GLU A 76 11.01 16.48 21.67
N LEU A 77 11.71 15.45 21.18
CA LEU A 77 13.10 15.20 21.55
C LEU A 77 14.00 16.35 21.09
N ALA A 78 13.82 16.86 19.87
CA ALA A 78 14.59 17.99 19.36
C ALA A 78 14.38 19.25 20.20
N LEU A 79 13.13 19.57 20.54
CA LEU A 79 12.79 20.70 21.42
C LEU A 79 13.43 20.57 22.82
N ASN A 80 13.42 19.37 23.40
CA ASN A 80 14.05 19.11 24.69
C ASN A 80 15.58 19.26 24.61
N MET A 81 16.21 18.73 23.56
CA MET A 81 17.66 18.70 23.40
C MET A 81 18.28 19.99 22.85
N ALA A 82 17.46 20.91 22.32
CA ALA A 82 17.88 22.18 21.76
C ALA A 82 18.42 23.18 22.81
N SER A 83 18.21 22.93 24.10
CA SER A 83 18.74 23.77 25.17
C SER A 83 20.24 23.55 25.39
N ASP A 84 20.98 24.65 25.59
CA ASP A 84 22.42 24.66 25.92
C ASP A 84 22.73 24.02 27.28
N THR A 85 21.72 23.89 28.15
CA THR A 85 21.88 23.27 29.48
C THR A 85 22.01 21.74 29.43
N ASN A 86 21.62 21.11 28.32
CA ASN A 86 21.81 19.67 28.14
C ASN A 86 23.28 19.36 27.91
N THR A 87 23.75 18.27 28.52
CA THR A 87 25.10 17.75 28.36
C THR A 87 25.26 16.93 27.08
N SER A 88 26.50 16.74 26.63
CA SER A 88 26.81 15.86 25.50
C SER A 88 26.47 14.39 25.76
N VAL A 89 26.41 13.98 27.03
CA VAL A 89 26.00 12.62 27.43
C VAL A 89 24.48 12.46 27.30
N GLU A 90 23.71 13.44 27.77
CA GLU A 90 22.25 13.43 27.61
C GLU A 90 21.85 13.41 26.13
N ARG A 91 22.51 14.23 25.29
CA ARG A 91 22.27 14.21 23.82
C ARG A 91 22.57 12.86 23.19
N ARG A 92 23.69 12.23 23.54
CA ARG A 92 24.02 10.88 23.06
C ARG A 92 23.02 9.82 23.54
N ASN A 93 22.51 9.92 24.76
CA ASN A 93 21.46 9.02 25.25
C ASN A 93 20.15 9.20 24.47
N THR A 94 19.75 10.44 24.17
CA THR A 94 18.58 10.73 23.34
C THR A 94 18.76 10.25 21.89
N ALA A 95 19.98 10.25 21.36
CA ALA A 95 20.25 9.73 20.03
C ALA A 95 19.83 8.25 19.90
N GLN A 96 19.97 7.45 20.95
CA GLN A 96 19.50 6.06 20.95
C GLN A 96 17.99 5.95 20.75
N GLU A 97 17.21 6.88 21.31
CA GLU A 97 15.77 6.94 21.08
C GLU A 97 15.47 7.35 19.63
N VAL A 98 16.20 8.35 19.10
CA VAL A 98 16.05 8.77 17.70
C VAL A 98 16.39 7.64 16.74
N GLN A 99 17.38 6.80 17.05
CA GLN A 99 17.69 5.61 16.26
C GLN A 99 16.49 4.65 16.20
N GLN A 100 15.79 4.44 17.31
CA GLN A 100 14.57 3.62 17.31
C GLN A 100 13.45 4.26 16.48
N LEU A 101 13.35 5.59 16.47
CA LEU A 101 12.40 6.29 15.60
C LEU A 101 12.74 6.12 14.12
N ILE A 102 14.02 6.16 13.74
CA ILE A 102 14.48 5.90 12.36
C ILE A 102 14.08 4.48 11.93
N LEU A 103 14.36 3.48 12.77
CA LEU A 103 14.01 2.08 12.49
C LEU A 103 12.49 1.86 12.44
N GLY A 104 11.75 2.50 13.35
CA GLY A 104 10.28 2.47 13.36
C GLY A 104 9.69 3.09 12.09
N LEU A 105 10.21 4.23 11.65
CA LEU A 105 9.79 4.87 10.40
C LEU A 105 10.09 3.98 9.18
N ALA A 106 11.24 3.30 9.16
CA ALA A 106 11.57 2.34 8.09
C ALA A 106 10.57 1.18 8.05
N GLY A 107 10.21 0.63 9.21
CA GLY A 107 9.17 -0.39 9.33
C GLY A 107 7.81 0.09 8.79
N ILE A 108 7.41 1.32 9.13
CA ILE A 108 6.18 1.94 8.62
C ILE A 108 6.24 2.11 7.10
N ALA A 109 7.34 2.66 6.58
CA ALA A 109 7.53 2.91 5.16
C ALA A 109 7.59 1.62 4.32
N ASN A 110 7.96 0.50 4.95
CA ASN A 110 7.99 -0.84 4.35
C ASN A 110 6.76 -1.70 4.71
N THR A 111 5.64 -1.08 5.12
CA THR A 111 4.39 -1.79 5.40
C THR A 111 3.90 -2.60 4.20
N GLN A 112 3.41 -3.82 4.46
CA GLN A 112 2.84 -4.72 3.47
C GLN A 112 1.36 -5.01 3.70
N LEU A 113 0.63 -5.19 2.61
CA LEU A 113 -0.72 -5.76 2.55
C LEU A 113 -0.70 -6.97 1.63
N ASN A 114 -1.04 -8.16 2.15
CA ASN A 114 -1.07 -9.41 1.37
C ASN A 114 0.24 -9.69 0.60
N GLY A 115 1.39 -9.47 1.25
CA GLY A 115 2.72 -9.68 0.65
C GLY A 115 3.13 -8.63 -0.39
N ARG A 116 2.44 -7.48 -0.44
CA ARG A 116 2.73 -6.36 -1.35
C ARG A 116 2.95 -5.08 -0.56
N PHE A 117 4.03 -4.37 -0.86
CA PHE A 117 4.35 -3.11 -0.22
C PHE A 117 3.38 -2.01 -0.65
N VAL A 118 2.85 -1.27 0.33
CA VAL A 118 1.83 -0.25 0.07
C VAL A 118 2.42 1.06 -0.47
N PHE A 119 3.70 1.33 -0.14
CA PHE A 119 4.41 2.56 -0.51
C PHE A 119 5.44 2.38 -1.64
N ALA A 120 5.52 1.22 -2.30
CA ALA A 120 6.49 0.98 -3.39
C ALA A 120 6.07 1.55 -4.76
N GLY A 121 5.03 2.38 -4.80
CA GLY A 121 4.42 2.78 -6.07
C GLY A 121 3.80 1.57 -6.77
N SER A 122 4.02 1.42 -8.08
CA SER A 122 3.55 0.30 -8.89
C SER A 122 4.39 -0.98 -8.71
N GLN A 123 5.63 -0.82 -8.22
CA GLN A 123 6.56 -1.92 -7.93
C GLN A 123 6.29 -2.60 -6.59
N THR A 124 5.05 -3.09 -6.37
CA THR A 124 4.59 -3.56 -5.05
C THR A 124 5.34 -4.76 -4.46
N LYS A 125 6.32 -5.34 -5.16
CA LYS A 125 7.15 -6.46 -4.68
C LYS A 125 8.57 -6.03 -4.31
N THR A 126 8.93 -4.78 -4.59
CA THR A 126 10.22 -4.19 -4.23
C THR A 126 10.08 -3.56 -2.86
N GLU A 127 11.02 -3.85 -1.96
CA GLU A 127 11.09 -3.20 -0.65
C GLU A 127 11.33 -1.69 -0.85
N PRO A 128 10.41 -0.81 -0.42
CA PRO A 128 10.45 0.59 -0.80
C PRO A 128 11.67 1.35 -0.27
N PHE A 129 12.03 1.15 1.00
CA PHE A 129 13.13 1.88 1.65
C PHE A 129 14.17 0.92 2.19
N ILE A 130 15.39 1.02 1.68
CA ILE A 130 16.55 0.26 2.17
C ILE A 130 17.72 1.18 2.48
N PRO A 131 18.61 0.83 3.42
CA PRO A 131 19.92 1.46 3.53
C PRO A 131 20.66 1.36 2.20
N GLY A 132 21.06 2.50 1.64
CA GLY A 132 21.61 2.52 0.28
C GLY A 132 22.32 3.80 -0.13
N SER A 133 22.39 4.79 0.75
CA SER A 133 23.13 6.03 0.55
C SER A 133 24.05 6.26 1.73
N ALA A 134 25.04 7.14 1.55
CA ALA A 134 25.92 7.55 2.63
C ALA A 134 26.29 9.01 2.45
N THR A 135 26.43 9.74 3.56
CA THR A 135 26.85 11.13 3.56
C THR A 135 28.03 11.31 4.50
N GLY A 136 29.05 12.02 4.05
CA GLY A 136 30.24 12.36 4.81
C GLY A 136 30.28 13.86 5.13
N SER A 137 30.74 14.22 6.33
CA SER A 137 31.01 15.61 6.69
C SER A 137 32.27 15.72 7.56
N ALA A 138 32.97 16.85 7.48
CA ALA A 138 34.04 17.17 8.40
C ALA A 138 33.48 17.89 9.63
N SER A 139 34.06 17.66 10.80
CA SER A 139 33.74 18.46 11.99
C SER A 139 34.15 19.91 11.77
N THR A 140 33.30 20.85 12.21
CA THR A 140 33.59 22.29 12.18
C THR A 140 34.73 22.68 13.13
N ALA A 141 35.09 21.79 14.06
CA ALA A 141 36.24 21.95 14.95
C ALA A 141 37.58 21.60 14.29
N ASN A 142 37.58 20.97 13.12
CA ASN A 142 38.81 20.56 12.45
C ASN A 142 39.65 21.78 12.05
N GLY A 143 40.96 21.65 12.23
CA GLY A 143 41.92 22.58 11.65
C GLY A 143 42.25 22.19 10.21
N GLY A 144 42.37 23.15 9.30
CA GLY A 144 42.74 22.88 7.90
C GLY A 144 41.55 22.53 7.00
N GLY A 145 41.82 22.31 5.71
CA GLY A 145 40.78 22.18 4.68
C GLY A 145 40.45 20.75 4.25
N ALA A 146 40.84 19.73 5.02
CA ALA A 146 40.66 18.34 4.62
C ALA A 146 39.19 17.96 4.46
N SER A 147 38.89 17.12 3.47
CA SER A 147 37.52 16.73 3.11
C SER A 147 37.33 15.21 3.16
N VAL A 148 36.12 14.77 3.47
CA VAL A 148 35.71 13.37 3.41
C VAL A 148 34.82 13.11 2.19
N GLY A 149 35.14 12.07 1.43
CA GLY A 149 34.28 11.49 0.41
C GLY A 149 33.81 10.12 0.87
N VAL A 150 32.55 9.79 0.61
CA VAL A 150 31.97 8.48 0.93
C VAL A 150 31.16 7.95 -0.24
N SER A 151 31.26 6.65 -0.47
CA SER A 151 30.39 5.90 -1.38
C SER A 151 29.95 4.59 -0.72
N VAL A 152 28.88 4.01 -1.25
CA VAL A 152 28.41 2.69 -0.82
C VAL A 152 29.16 1.62 -1.60
N GLY A 153 29.99 0.84 -0.91
CA GLY A 153 30.70 -0.30 -1.48
C GLY A 153 29.85 -1.58 -1.52
N SER A 154 29.00 -1.80 -0.51
CA SER A 154 28.09 -2.95 -0.45
C SER A 154 26.80 -2.63 0.31
N THR A 155 25.68 -2.55 -0.40
CA THR A 155 24.35 -2.27 0.19
C THR A 155 23.89 -3.34 1.17
N SER A 156 24.28 -4.61 0.98
CA SER A 156 23.88 -5.72 1.87
C SER A 156 24.57 -5.69 3.23
N ALA A 157 25.68 -4.95 3.37
CA ALA A 157 26.40 -4.79 4.63
C ALA A 157 25.97 -3.51 5.39
N LEU A 158 25.21 -2.62 4.74
CA LEU A 158 24.81 -1.36 5.34
C LEU A 158 23.79 -1.57 6.48
N GLN A 159 24.02 -0.85 7.57
CA GLN A 159 23.05 -0.57 8.63
C GLN A 159 22.87 0.95 8.69
N PRO A 160 21.71 1.48 9.11
CA PRO A 160 21.44 2.92 9.22
C PRO A 160 22.18 3.54 10.43
N ASP A 161 23.50 3.35 10.46
CA ASP A 161 24.39 3.75 11.53
C ASP A 161 25.12 5.05 11.20
N ALA A 162 25.56 5.73 12.26
CA ALA A 162 26.45 6.88 12.19
C ALA A 162 27.83 6.49 12.70
N TYR A 163 28.86 7.06 12.08
CA TYR A 163 30.26 6.75 12.31
C TYR A 163 31.08 8.02 12.51
N GLN A 164 32.15 7.88 13.27
CA GLN A 164 33.19 8.88 13.47
C GLN A 164 34.53 8.31 13.06
N ILE A 165 35.25 9.04 12.22
CA ILE A 165 36.66 8.84 11.95
C ILE A 165 37.44 9.88 12.74
N GLN A 166 38.24 9.43 13.71
CA GLN A 166 39.00 10.28 14.61
C GLN A 166 40.50 10.14 14.33
N PHE A 167 41.16 11.23 13.96
CA PHE A 167 42.62 11.23 13.81
C PHE A 167 43.28 11.22 15.19
N THR A 168 44.15 10.22 15.41
CA THR A 168 44.97 10.07 16.62
C THR A 168 46.38 10.64 16.40
N SER A 169 46.83 10.71 15.15
CA SER A 169 48.03 11.41 14.68
C SER A 169 47.84 11.88 13.25
N SER A 170 48.75 12.68 12.69
CA SER A 170 48.70 13.06 11.27
C SER A 170 48.84 11.90 10.28
N THR A 171 49.13 10.69 10.78
CA THR A 171 49.30 9.49 9.98
C THR A 171 48.40 8.33 10.42
N GLN A 172 47.54 8.52 11.44
CA GLN A 172 46.69 7.45 11.95
C GLN A 172 45.31 7.93 12.40
N PHE A 173 44.31 7.06 12.21
CA PHE A 173 42.94 7.30 12.64
C PHE A 173 42.25 6.03 13.15
N ASP A 174 41.22 6.24 13.96
CA ASP A 174 40.29 5.21 14.44
C ASP A 174 38.90 5.42 13.83
N VAL A 175 38.13 4.34 13.70
CA VAL A 175 36.73 4.38 13.27
C VAL A 175 35.85 3.87 14.40
N LEU A 176 34.89 4.70 14.81
CA LEU A 176 33.91 4.41 15.85
C LEU A 176 32.50 4.42 15.25
N ASN A 177 31.69 3.42 15.58
CA ASN A 177 30.25 3.43 15.31
C ASN A 177 29.57 4.17 16.47
N LEU A 178 29.02 5.36 16.18
CA LEU A 178 28.35 6.24 17.12
C LEU A 178 26.96 5.72 17.52
N THR A 179 26.32 4.92 16.66
CA THR A 179 25.03 4.31 16.95
C THR A 179 25.17 3.20 18.00
N THR A 180 26.16 2.32 17.86
CA THR A 180 26.39 1.20 18.79
C THR A 180 27.40 1.52 19.89
N ASN A 181 28.10 2.66 19.79
CA ASN A 181 29.22 3.05 20.66
C ASN A 181 30.35 2.00 20.69
N GLN A 182 30.61 1.35 19.54
CA GLN A 182 31.65 0.33 19.39
C GLN A 182 32.76 0.79 18.44
N THR A 183 34.01 0.48 18.79
CA THR A 183 35.15 0.69 17.90
C THR A 183 35.09 -0.31 16.75
N VAL A 184 35.00 0.19 15.52
CA VAL A 184 34.98 -0.60 14.28
C VAL A 184 36.41 -0.99 13.90
N SER A 185 37.33 -0.03 13.94
CA SER A 185 38.76 -0.26 13.70
C SER A 185 39.62 0.78 14.43
N SER A 186 40.88 0.47 14.71
CA SER A 186 41.81 1.39 15.38
C SER A 186 43.23 1.28 14.82
N GLY A 187 43.99 2.37 14.90
CA GLY A 187 45.37 2.46 14.42
C GLY A 187 45.50 2.35 12.89
N ASN A 188 44.46 2.71 12.15
CA ASN A 188 44.49 2.68 10.68
C ASN A 188 45.52 3.67 10.16
N THR A 189 46.28 3.30 9.13
CA THR A 189 47.26 4.21 8.52
C THR A 189 46.57 5.17 7.56
N TYR A 190 46.85 6.47 7.71
CA TYR A 190 46.35 7.52 6.83
C TYR A 190 47.28 7.73 5.64
N ALA A 191 46.70 7.80 4.45
CA ALA A 191 47.30 8.35 3.25
C ALA A 191 46.24 9.17 2.50
N SER A 192 46.57 10.41 2.11
CA SER A 192 45.62 11.30 1.45
C SER A 192 45.05 10.68 0.18
N GLY A 193 43.73 10.69 0.07
CA GLY A 193 42.97 10.15 -1.06
C GLY A 193 42.89 8.63 -1.11
N ALA A 194 43.51 7.90 -0.17
CA ALA A 194 43.38 6.45 -0.11
C ALA A 194 41.99 6.05 0.38
N THR A 195 41.41 5.03 -0.26
CA THR A 195 40.14 4.44 0.16
C THR A 195 40.36 3.42 1.25
N PHE A 196 39.53 3.48 2.29
CA PHE A 196 39.39 2.43 3.30
C PHE A 196 37.92 2.06 3.43
N SER A 197 37.64 0.80 3.76
CA SER A 197 36.28 0.27 3.75
C SER A 197 35.93 -0.37 5.10
N PHE A 198 34.69 -0.16 5.55
CA PHE A 198 34.12 -0.78 6.73
C PHE A 198 32.59 -0.81 6.59
N ASP A 199 31.92 -1.82 7.14
CA ASP A 199 30.44 -1.93 7.19
C ASP A 199 29.70 -1.60 5.87
N GLY A 200 30.30 -1.95 4.72
CA GLY A 200 29.71 -1.69 3.40
C GLY A 200 29.95 -0.28 2.84
N LEU A 201 30.71 0.56 3.53
CA LEU A 201 31.10 1.90 3.13
C LEU A 201 32.52 1.92 2.56
N ASP A 202 32.73 2.74 1.54
CA ASP A 202 34.05 3.12 1.02
C ASP A 202 34.27 4.59 1.33
N VAL A 203 35.30 4.89 2.13
CA VAL A 203 35.58 6.25 2.61
C VAL A 203 36.95 6.70 2.11
N THR A 204 37.03 7.96 1.75
CA THR A 204 38.28 8.65 1.36
C THR A 204 38.39 9.94 2.17
N ILE A 205 39.59 10.25 2.64
CA ILE A 205 39.91 11.53 3.26
C ILE A 205 41.03 12.16 2.44
N THR A 206 40.83 13.41 2.01
CA THR A 206 41.74 14.13 1.13
C THR A 206 42.25 15.38 1.83
N ASP A 207 43.56 15.59 1.79
CA ASP A 207 44.22 16.76 2.36
C ASP A 207 43.70 18.07 1.76
N GLY A 208 43.57 19.09 2.60
CA GLY A 208 43.22 20.46 2.18
C GLY A 208 44.30 21.46 2.58
N GLY A 209 45.52 21.24 2.08
CA GLY A 209 46.72 22.02 2.42
C GLY A 209 47.69 21.33 3.38
N GLY A 210 47.32 20.14 3.88
CA GLY A 210 48.14 19.27 4.73
C GLY A 210 47.31 18.11 5.30
N PRO A 211 47.94 17.13 5.96
CA PRO A 211 47.24 16.03 6.60
C PRO A 211 46.38 16.53 7.78
N PRO A 212 45.25 15.87 8.08
CA PRO A 212 44.47 16.16 9.29
C PRO A 212 45.35 16.06 10.54
N ALA A 213 45.07 16.90 11.54
CA ALA A 213 45.78 16.94 12.81
C ALA A 213 45.22 15.91 13.81
N THR A 214 46.00 15.59 14.84
CA THR A 214 45.47 14.85 16.01
C THR A 214 44.26 15.60 16.57
N GLY A 215 43.14 14.89 16.73
CA GLY A 215 41.89 15.49 17.20
C GLY A 215 40.88 15.78 16.09
N ASP A 216 41.29 15.84 14.82
CA ASP A 216 40.36 16.07 13.72
C ASP A 216 39.38 14.89 13.56
N GLN A 217 38.13 15.22 13.26
CA GLN A 217 37.01 14.30 13.17
C GLN A 217 36.27 14.42 11.84
N PHE A 218 35.92 13.29 11.27
CA PHE A 218 35.00 13.20 10.13
C PHE A 218 33.84 12.29 10.50
N PHE A 219 32.66 12.61 10.01
CA PHE A 219 31.44 11.88 10.28
C PHE A 219 30.94 11.25 8.99
N VAL A 220 30.46 10.01 9.11
CA VAL A 220 29.80 9.30 8.02
C VAL A 220 28.50 8.75 8.55
N ARG A 221 27.41 8.93 7.82
CA ARG A 221 26.11 8.33 8.15
C ARG A 221 25.56 7.58 6.96
N VAL A 222 24.84 6.49 7.25
CA VAL A 222 24.11 5.73 6.24
C VAL A 222 22.68 6.24 6.12
N GLY A 223 22.27 6.51 4.89
CA GLY A 223 20.94 6.97 4.52
C GLY A 223 20.07 5.88 3.90
N TYR A 224 18.76 6.15 3.88
CA TYR A 224 17.81 5.33 3.14
C TYR A 224 17.73 5.77 1.69
N THR A 225 17.37 4.81 0.83
CA THR A 225 17.10 5.03 -0.60
C THR A 225 15.76 4.43 -0.95
N TYR A 226 15.01 5.16 -1.77
CA TYR A 226 13.75 4.67 -2.31
C TYR A 226 13.99 3.78 -3.53
N GLN A 227 13.49 2.55 -3.50
CA GLN A 227 13.64 1.55 -4.56
C GLN A 227 12.34 1.34 -5.36
N GLY A 228 11.23 1.95 -4.95
CA GLY A 228 9.97 1.92 -5.70
C GLY A 228 9.99 2.87 -6.91
N ASP A 229 8.82 3.06 -7.51
CA ASP A 229 8.61 4.11 -8.52
C ASP A 229 7.65 5.20 -8.02
N GLY A 230 7.58 6.30 -8.78
CA GLY A 230 6.60 7.36 -8.53
C GLY A 230 5.22 7.09 -9.11
N ALA A 231 4.96 5.90 -9.67
CA ALA A 231 3.69 5.57 -10.29
C ALA A 231 2.72 4.98 -9.26
N GLY A 232 1.47 5.45 -9.27
CA GLY A 232 0.42 4.85 -8.46
C GLY A 232 -0.01 3.49 -9.00
N VAL A 233 -0.58 2.66 -8.12
CA VAL A 233 -1.32 1.46 -8.52
C VAL A 233 -2.77 1.88 -8.77
N GLU A 234 -3.19 1.77 -10.02
CA GLU A 234 -4.52 2.10 -10.48
C GLU A 234 -5.53 0.97 -10.22
N VAL A 235 -6.74 1.36 -9.83
CA VAL A 235 -7.91 0.49 -9.72
C VAL A 235 -8.93 0.94 -10.77
N GLU A 236 -9.34 0.03 -11.66
CA GLU A 236 -10.40 0.30 -12.63
C GLU A 236 -11.75 0.39 -11.92
N VAL A 237 -12.42 1.53 -12.06
CA VAL A 237 -13.70 1.84 -11.44
C VAL A 237 -14.86 1.87 -12.44
N GLY A 238 -14.55 1.63 -13.72
CA GLY A 238 -15.50 1.48 -14.81
C GLY A 238 -15.37 2.49 -15.94
N ASP A 239 -15.83 2.11 -17.13
CA ASP A 239 -15.79 2.89 -18.37
C ASP A 239 -14.38 3.43 -18.71
N GLY A 240 -13.35 2.64 -18.43
CA GLY A 240 -11.95 3.04 -18.63
C GLY A 240 -11.45 4.12 -17.65
N ARG A 241 -12.21 4.43 -16.58
CA ARG A 241 -11.75 5.32 -15.51
C ARG A 241 -11.04 4.52 -14.44
N THR A 242 -9.97 5.10 -13.91
CA THR A 242 -9.18 4.52 -12.82
C THR A 242 -9.08 5.48 -11.64
N VAL A 243 -8.77 4.92 -10.47
CA VAL A 243 -8.44 5.65 -9.25
C VAL A 243 -7.17 5.04 -8.67
N GLU A 244 -6.18 5.88 -8.38
CA GLU A 244 -4.98 5.44 -7.67
C GLU A 244 -5.33 5.02 -6.24
N SER A 245 -4.82 3.84 -5.87
CA SER A 245 -5.11 3.18 -4.61
C SER A 245 -3.92 3.17 -3.65
N ASN A 246 -2.88 3.95 -3.93
CA ASN A 246 -1.78 4.23 -3.03
C ASN A 246 -1.15 5.58 -3.34
N VAL A 247 -0.39 6.11 -2.38
CA VAL A 247 0.51 7.24 -2.59
C VAL A 247 1.94 6.68 -2.50
N PRO A 248 2.78 6.84 -3.54
CA PRO A 248 4.16 6.35 -3.52
C PRO A 248 4.99 6.93 -2.36
N GLY A 249 5.88 6.10 -1.79
CA GLY A 249 6.69 6.46 -0.63
C GLY A 249 7.63 7.63 -0.87
N ASN A 250 8.11 7.83 -2.10
CA ASN A 250 8.91 9.00 -2.48
C ASN A 250 8.12 10.31 -2.57
N GLN A 251 6.81 10.28 -2.35
CA GLN A 251 6.01 11.50 -2.19
C GLN A 251 5.76 11.81 -0.70
N ILE A 252 6.10 10.89 0.20
CA ILE A 252 5.75 10.95 1.62
C ILE A 252 6.99 10.95 2.52
N PHE A 253 7.85 9.94 2.38
CA PHE A 253 8.99 9.73 3.27
C PHE A 253 10.28 10.34 2.70
N SER A 254 10.51 10.23 1.39
CA SER A 254 11.58 10.96 0.68
C SER A 254 10.98 11.98 -0.28
N GLY A 255 10.03 12.76 0.25
CA GLY A 255 9.17 13.68 -0.50
C GLY A 255 9.88 14.92 -1.06
N PRO A 256 9.19 15.70 -1.90
CA PRO A 256 9.77 16.85 -2.58
C PRO A 256 10.06 18.04 -1.66
N THR A 257 9.35 18.15 -0.53
CA THR A 257 9.54 19.24 0.43
C THR A 257 10.66 18.88 1.41
N VAL A 258 10.57 17.70 2.01
CA VAL A 258 11.56 17.17 2.94
C VAL A 258 11.68 15.67 2.84
N ASP A 259 12.87 15.15 3.15
CA ASP A 259 13.11 13.73 3.36
C ASP A 259 13.10 13.43 4.87
N LEU A 260 12.10 12.67 5.31
CA LEU A 260 11.88 12.31 6.72
C LEU A 260 13.02 11.45 7.27
N PHE A 261 13.57 10.54 6.46
CA PHE A 261 14.70 9.72 6.88
C PHE A 261 15.93 10.60 7.04
N GLN A 262 16.19 11.48 6.07
CA GLN A 262 17.30 12.41 6.11
C GLN A 262 17.20 13.34 7.34
N ASN A 263 16.01 13.89 7.63
CA ASN A 263 15.78 14.75 8.79
C ASN A 263 16.04 14.03 10.11
N LEU A 264 15.53 12.80 10.29
CA LEU A 264 15.78 12.03 11.51
C LEU A 264 17.26 11.68 11.66
N GLN A 265 17.95 11.38 10.56
CA GLN A 265 19.37 11.06 10.58
C GLN A 265 20.25 12.29 10.84
N ASP A 266 19.90 13.45 10.28
CA ASP A 266 20.57 14.71 10.58
C ASP A 266 20.39 15.07 12.05
N PHE A 267 19.19 14.88 12.59
CA PHE A 267 18.93 15.07 14.01
C PHE A 267 19.73 14.09 14.89
N HIS A 268 19.75 12.81 14.54
CA HIS A 268 20.57 11.80 15.22
C HIS A 268 22.05 12.19 15.21
N GLN A 269 22.59 12.57 14.05
CA GLN A 269 23.97 13.01 13.90
C GLN A 269 24.25 14.21 14.80
N ALA A 270 23.39 15.23 14.78
CA ALA A 270 23.56 16.43 15.59
C ALA A 270 23.57 16.13 17.09
N LEU A 271 22.77 15.16 17.54
CA LEU A 271 22.81 14.67 18.93
C LEU A 271 24.13 13.99 19.28
N VAL A 272 24.61 13.06 18.45
CA VAL A 272 25.84 12.31 18.76
C VAL A 272 27.10 13.17 18.65
N THR A 273 27.10 14.21 17.82
CA THR A 273 28.21 15.16 17.67
C THR A 273 28.09 16.40 18.55
N ASN A 274 27.03 16.49 19.38
CA ASN A 274 26.77 17.65 20.23
C ASN A 274 26.67 18.97 19.42
N ASP A 275 26.11 18.92 18.21
CA ASP A 275 25.83 20.08 17.37
C ASP A 275 24.47 20.69 17.73
N VAL A 276 24.50 21.71 18.60
CA VAL A 276 23.30 22.42 19.05
C VAL A 276 22.57 23.12 17.90
N SER A 277 23.31 23.63 16.92
CA SER A 277 22.72 24.35 15.78
C SER A 277 21.93 23.40 14.88
N GLY A 278 22.47 22.20 14.61
CA GLY A 278 21.78 21.13 13.90
C GLY A 278 20.52 20.65 14.63
N ILE A 279 20.57 20.51 15.96
CA ILE A 279 19.39 20.14 16.77
C ILE A 279 18.29 21.19 16.68
N GLN A 280 18.65 22.48 16.74
CA GLN A 280 17.68 23.58 16.61
C GLN A 280 17.06 23.62 15.20
N ALA A 281 17.85 23.36 14.16
CA ALA A 281 17.36 23.29 12.78
C ALA A 281 16.37 22.13 12.57
N ALA A 282 16.57 21.00 13.24
CA ALA A 282 15.72 19.82 13.12
C ALA A 282 14.24 20.09 13.49
N VAL A 283 13.96 21.00 14.43
CA VAL A 283 12.59 21.34 14.84
C VAL A 283 11.74 21.84 13.66
N GLY A 284 12.29 22.75 12.86
CA GLY A 284 11.58 23.29 11.68
C GLY A 284 11.45 22.27 10.54
N GLN A 285 12.42 21.35 10.43
CA GLN A 285 12.37 20.25 9.47
C GLN A 285 11.27 19.23 9.83
N PHE A 286 11.07 18.94 11.13
CA PHE A 286 9.99 18.07 11.58
C PHE A 286 8.60 18.68 11.38
N ASP A 287 8.46 20.01 11.45
CA ASP A 287 7.20 20.67 11.10
C ASP A 287 6.82 20.48 9.62
N GLN A 288 7.80 20.61 8.72
CA GLN A 288 7.60 20.35 7.29
C GLN A 288 7.29 18.87 7.03
N ALA A 289 7.96 17.96 7.74
CA ALA A 289 7.69 16.53 7.65
C ALA A 289 6.26 16.19 8.09
N LEU A 290 5.76 16.81 9.17
CA LEU A 290 4.37 16.62 9.61
C LEU A 290 3.38 17.14 8.58
N SER A 291 3.63 18.31 7.98
CA SER A 291 2.78 18.83 6.90
C SER A 291 2.73 17.84 5.73
N GLN A 292 3.88 17.33 5.29
CA GLN A 292 3.97 16.39 4.18
C GLN A 292 3.21 15.08 4.44
N VAL A 293 3.31 14.53 5.66
CA VAL A 293 2.52 13.35 6.06
C VAL A 293 1.01 13.67 6.06
N ASN A 294 0.62 14.83 6.59
CA ASN A 294 -0.78 15.25 6.63
C ASN A 294 -1.36 15.49 5.21
N ASP A 295 -0.58 16.03 4.29
CA ASP A 295 -0.98 16.23 2.89
C ASP A 295 -1.20 14.89 2.17
N ALA A 296 -0.33 13.91 2.44
CA ALA A 296 -0.51 12.54 1.95
C ALA A 296 -1.79 11.90 2.51
N ARG A 297 -2.06 12.07 3.81
CA ARG A 297 -3.30 11.58 4.44
C ARG A 297 -4.55 12.27 3.88
N ALA A 298 -4.52 13.57 3.66
CA ALA A 298 -5.61 14.30 3.04
C ALA A 298 -5.89 13.79 1.61
N THR A 299 -4.83 13.51 0.84
CA THR A 299 -4.93 12.92 -0.49
C THR A 299 -5.56 11.51 -0.45
N ILE A 300 -5.15 10.68 0.52
CA ILE A 300 -5.71 9.35 0.73
C ILE A 300 -7.20 9.45 1.11
N GLY A 301 -7.57 10.34 2.04
CA GLY A 301 -8.96 10.56 2.45
C GLY A 301 -9.86 10.97 1.28
N ALA A 302 -9.39 11.86 0.40
CA ALA A 302 -10.12 12.23 -0.81
C ALA A 302 -10.34 11.04 -1.77
N ARG A 303 -9.36 10.15 -1.88
CA ARG A 303 -9.45 8.93 -2.70
C ARG A 303 -10.39 7.90 -2.09
N VAL A 304 -10.38 7.73 -0.76
CA VAL A 304 -11.33 6.86 -0.05
C VAL A 304 -12.76 7.34 -0.28
N ASN A 305 -13.06 8.63 -0.09
CA ASN A 305 -14.39 9.19 -0.34
C ASN A 305 -14.86 8.98 -1.80
N ARG A 306 -13.93 9.12 -2.76
CA ARG A 306 -14.22 8.85 -4.17
C ARG A 306 -14.55 7.38 -4.42
N LEU A 307 -13.76 6.46 -3.86
CA LEU A 307 -14.01 5.02 -3.99
C LEU A 307 -15.31 4.61 -3.29
N ASP A 308 -15.65 5.22 -2.16
CA ASP A 308 -16.91 4.97 -1.44
C ASP A 308 -18.13 5.39 -2.27
N THR A 309 -18.08 6.58 -2.88
CA THR A 309 -19.14 7.03 -3.81
C THR A 309 -19.30 6.09 -5.01
N ILE A 310 -18.17 5.60 -5.55
CA ILE A 310 -18.17 4.63 -6.66
C ILE A 310 -18.76 3.31 -6.20
N LYS A 311 -18.38 2.83 -5.02
CA LYS A 311 -18.89 1.60 -4.42
C LYS A 311 -20.41 1.66 -4.27
N ASP A 312 -20.95 2.75 -3.70
CA ASP A 312 -22.39 2.93 -3.56
C ASP A 312 -23.13 2.89 -4.91
N GLY A 313 -22.56 3.52 -5.94
CA GLY A 313 -23.11 3.48 -7.29
C GLY A 313 -23.09 2.08 -7.90
N LEU A 314 -22.01 1.32 -7.70
CA LEU A 314 -21.89 -0.07 -8.16
C LEU A 314 -22.84 -1.01 -7.40
N ASP A 315 -23.00 -0.83 -6.08
CA ASP A 315 -23.94 -1.60 -5.27
C ASP A 315 -25.38 -1.34 -5.73
N LEU A 316 -25.75 -0.08 -5.99
CA LEU A 316 -27.06 0.27 -6.56
C LEU A 316 -27.26 -0.36 -7.95
N LEU A 317 -26.25 -0.28 -8.82
CA LEU A 317 -26.30 -0.90 -10.15
C LEU A 317 -26.48 -2.43 -10.05
N SER A 318 -25.79 -3.07 -9.11
CA SER A 318 -25.89 -4.50 -8.85
C SER A 318 -27.32 -4.89 -8.44
N VAL A 319 -27.88 -4.21 -7.45
CA VAL A 319 -29.25 -4.46 -6.97
C VAL A 319 -30.27 -4.26 -8.10
N ASN A 320 -30.21 -3.14 -8.82
CA ASN A 320 -31.14 -2.86 -9.92
C ASN A 320 -31.04 -3.90 -11.03
N THR A 321 -29.82 -4.30 -11.41
CA THR A 321 -29.60 -5.30 -12.47
C THR A 321 -30.09 -6.69 -12.03
N GLN A 322 -29.92 -7.03 -10.75
CA GLN A 322 -30.44 -8.26 -10.17
C GLN A 322 -31.98 -8.29 -10.21
N THR A 323 -32.65 -7.19 -9.85
CA THR A 323 -34.12 -7.06 -9.95
C THR A 323 -34.58 -7.16 -11.40
N LEU A 324 -33.91 -6.47 -12.34
CA LEU A 324 -34.24 -6.58 -13.75
C LEU A 324 -34.07 -8.02 -14.25
N ARG A 325 -32.99 -8.72 -13.88
CA ARG A 325 -32.80 -10.13 -14.25
C ARG A 325 -33.92 -11.02 -13.69
N SER A 326 -34.25 -10.87 -12.41
CA SER A 326 -35.33 -11.59 -11.71
C SER A 326 -36.68 -11.39 -12.40
N ASN A 327 -37.03 -10.17 -12.81
CA ASN A 327 -38.27 -9.90 -13.54
C ASN A 327 -38.39 -10.67 -14.87
N PHE A 328 -37.26 -11.01 -15.51
CA PHE A 328 -37.25 -11.84 -16.72
C PHE A 328 -37.14 -13.34 -16.42
N GLU A 329 -36.37 -13.72 -15.40
CA GLU A 329 -35.98 -15.09 -15.09
C GLU A 329 -36.99 -15.82 -14.19
N ASP A 330 -37.59 -15.14 -13.22
CA ASP A 330 -38.40 -15.74 -12.16
C ASP A 330 -39.86 -15.95 -12.58
N ALA A 331 -40.46 -17.04 -12.10
CA ALA A 331 -41.85 -17.37 -12.37
C ALA A 331 -42.78 -16.78 -11.30
N ASP A 332 -43.92 -16.24 -11.72
CA ASP A 332 -45.06 -16.00 -10.83
C ASP A 332 -45.70 -17.35 -10.49
N ILE A 333 -45.30 -17.93 -9.36
CA ILE A 333 -45.75 -19.26 -8.94
C ILE A 333 -47.26 -19.32 -8.76
N ALA A 334 -47.92 -18.23 -8.36
CA ALA A 334 -49.36 -18.21 -8.20
C ALA A 334 -50.06 -18.35 -9.57
N GLN A 335 -49.60 -17.59 -10.56
CA GLN A 335 -50.11 -17.70 -11.93
C GLN A 335 -49.77 -19.07 -12.55
N VAL A 336 -48.53 -19.53 -12.40
CA VAL A 336 -48.08 -20.82 -12.97
C VAL A 336 -48.82 -22.01 -12.34
N ALA A 337 -49.10 -21.97 -11.04
CA ALA A 337 -49.90 -22.99 -10.36
C ALA A 337 -51.37 -22.97 -10.83
N SER A 338 -51.96 -21.78 -11.02
CA SER A 338 -53.30 -21.64 -11.59
C SER A 338 -53.37 -22.22 -13.01
N ASP A 339 -52.40 -21.87 -13.86
CA ASP A 339 -52.28 -22.39 -15.22
C ASP A 339 -52.08 -23.92 -15.22
N LEU A 340 -51.26 -24.46 -14.32
CA LEU A 340 -51.07 -25.90 -14.21
C LEU A 340 -52.38 -26.62 -13.84
N ALA A 341 -53.12 -26.10 -12.87
CA ALA A 341 -54.40 -26.68 -12.46
C ALA A 341 -55.42 -26.67 -13.60
N THR A 342 -55.50 -25.56 -14.36
CA THR A 342 -56.38 -25.50 -15.54
C THR A 342 -55.95 -26.49 -16.64
N LEU A 343 -54.65 -26.66 -16.89
CA LEU A 343 -54.12 -27.64 -17.84
C LEU A 343 -54.41 -29.08 -17.41
N GLN A 344 -54.27 -29.40 -16.12
CA GLN A 344 -54.62 -30.71 -15.56
C GLN A 344 -56.12 -31.00 -15.73
N ASN A 345 -56.98 -30.06 -15.35
CA ASN A 345 -58.43 -30.19 -15.53
C ASN A 345 -58.82 -30.37 -17.01
N THR A 346 -58.14 -29.64 -17.92
CA THR A 346 -58.38 -29.74 -19.36
C THR A 346 -57.92 -31.09 -19.92
N LEU A 347 -56.79 -31.63 -19.44
CA LEU A 347 -56.31 -32.96 -19.81
C LEU A 347 -57.31 -34.04 -19.38
N GLU A 348 -57.79 -33.98 -18.14
CA GLU A 348 -58.81 -34.90 -17.62
C GLU A 348 -60.10 -34.84 -18.45
N ALA A 349 -60.60 -33.63 -18.72
CA ALA A 349 -61.77 -33.43 -19.57
C ALA A 349 -61.56 -34.01 -20.98
N SER A 350 -60.41 -33.76 -21.60
CA SER A 350 -60.07 -34.29 -22.93
C SER A 350 -60.00 -35.81 -22.95
N MET A 351 -59.40 -36.44 -21.92
CA MET A 351 -59.38 -37.89 -21.77
C MET A 351 -60.78 -38.46 -21.57
N SER A 352 -61.66 -37.78 -20.83
CA SER A 352 -63.05 -38.22 -20.65
C SER A 352 -63.86 -38.16 -21.95
N ILE A 353 -63.64 -37.15 -22.79
CA ILE A 353 -64.28 -37.01 -24.11
C ILE A 353 -63.76 -38.08 -25.05
N LEU A 354 -62.44 -38.31 -25.08
CA LEU A 354 -61.84 -39.41 -25.84
C LEU A 354 -62.40 -40.76 -25.41
N ALA A 355 -62.47 -41.02 -24.10
CA ALA A 355 -63.05 -42.25 -23.56
C ALA A 355 -64.52 -42.43 -23.97
N ARG A 356 -65.33 -41.35 -23.95
CA ARG A 356 -66.72 -41.38 -24.44
C ARG A 356 -66.82 -41.63 -25.94
N GLN A 357 -65.96 -41.02 -26.75
CA GLN A 357 -65.94 -41.20 -28.21
C GLN A 357 -65.55 -42.63 -28.62
N PHE A 358 -64.63 -43.26 -27.88
CA PHE A 358 -64.30 -44.68 -28.07
C PHE A 358 -65.43 -45.60 -27.57
N GLN A 359 -66.16 -45.24 -26.51
CA GLN A 359 -67.32 -46.01 -26.02
C GLN A 359 -68.54 -45.95 -26.96
N THR A 360 -68.81 -44.82 -27.63
CA THR A 360 -69.93 -44.70 -28.59
C THR A 360 -69.66 -45.46 -29.89
N ASN A 361 -68.44 -45.43 -30.42
CA ASN A 361 -68.13 -46.11 -31.70
C ASN A 361 -68.08 -47.63 -31.58
N LEU A 362 -67.77 -48.18 -30.40
CA LEU A 362 -67.81 -49.63 -30.16
C LEU A 362 -69.23 -50.16 -29.91
N LEU A 363 -70.13 -49.33 -29.35
CA LEU A 363 -71.54 -49.70 -29.15
C LEU A 363 -72.40 -49.52 -30.41
N ASP A 364 -72.03 -48.61 -31.33
CA ASP A 364 -72.72 -48.46 -32.63
C ASP A 364 -72.20 -49.44 -33.71
N PHE A 365 -71.07 -50.13 -33.47
CA PHE A 365 -70.57 -51.21 -34.35
C PHE A 365 -71.12 -52.60 -33.96
N ILE A 366 -71.84 -52.72 -32.84
CA ILE A 366 -72.49 -53.96 -32.36
C ILE A 366 -74.02 -53.80 -32.31
N LYS A 367 -74.59 -53.17 -33.34
CA LYS A 367 -75.99 -53.35 -33.74
C LYS A 367 -75.99 -53.87 -35.16
#